data_AF-F3C4X0-F1
#
_entry.id   AF-F3C4X0-F1
#
_cell.length_a   1.000
_cell.length_b   1.000
_cell.length_c   1.000
_cell.angle_alpha   90.00
_cell.angle_beta   90.00
_cell.angle_gamma   90.00
#
_symmetry.space_group_name_H-M   'P 1'
#
loop_
_entity.id
_entity.type
_entity.pdbx_description
1 polymer ?
#
loop_
_entity_poly.entity_id
_entity_poly.type
_entity_poly.pdbx_seq_one_letter_code
_entity_poly.pdbx_strand_id
1 'polypeptide(L)'
;AASLAHSYPGGYPAFILAMNAKAKALGMKHTAYVEPTGLSVYNVSTARDLTKLVMAARKYPMLSELSTTEQKMVTFRKPTYTLGFSNTDHLVRKDNWDIKLTKTGFTNQAGHCLVLLTSMANRPVSVVILDAFGKYTHFADASRIRKWMETGQSGPAPEVALQYKKEKNLVMRQTGIQAKD
;
A
#
# COMPACT_ATOMS: atom_id res chain seq x y z
N ALA A 1 -4.98 12.63 -7.05
CA ALA A 1 -4.89 12.76 -5.58
C ALA A 1 -4.90 14.22 -5.13
N ALA A 2 -3.90 15.04 -5.49
CA ALA A 2 -3.84 16.45 -5.09
C ALA A 2 -5.12 17.26 -5.43
N SER A 3 -5.70 17.08 -6.62
CA SER A 3 -6.94 17.76 -7.02
C SER A 3 -8.14 17.43 -6.12
N LEU A 4 -8.23 16.20 -5.58
CA LEU A 4 -9.30 15.84 -4.64
C LEU A 4 -9.19 16.63 -3.33
N ALA A 5 -7.97 16.86 -2.85
CA ALA A 5 -7.74 17.67 -1.66
C ALA A 5 -8.02 19.16 -1.90
N HIS A 6 -7.74 19.68 -3.10
CA HIS A 6 -8.05 21.08 -3.45
C HIS A 6 -9.55 21.36 -3.53
N SER A 7 -10.35 20.35 -3.88
CA SER A 7 -11.81 20.47 -3.99
C SER A 7 -12.56 20.08 -2.69
N TYR A 8 -11.86 19.93 -1.57
CA TYR A 8 -12.46 19.54 -0.30
C TYR A 8 -13.13 20.74 0.41
N PRO A 9 -14.30 20.58 1.05
CA PRO A 9 -14.88 21.64 1.90
C PRO A 9 -13.91 22.06 3.02
N GLY A 10 -13.57 23.35 3.10
CA GLY A 10 -12.53 23.87 3.98
C GLY A 10 -11.12 23.90 3.37
N GLY A 11 -10.98 23.48 2.11
CA GLY A 11 -9.74 23.57 1.34
C GLY A 11 -8.68 22.54 1.69
N TYR A 12 -7.51 22.71 1.08
CA TYR A 12 -6.40 21.77 1.17
C TYR A 12 -5.94 21.50 2.63
N PRO A 13 -5.75 22.51 3.50
CA PRO A 13 -5.35 22.26 4.89
C PRO A 13 -6.39 21.42 5.67
N ALA A 14 -7.69 21.67 5.46
CA ALA A 14 -8.75 20.90 6.10
C ALA A 14 -8.73 19.43 5.66
N PHE A 15 -8.36 19.14 4.41
CA PHE A 15 -8.19 17.77 3.93
C PHE A 15 -7.07 17.04 4.69
N ILE A 16 -5.91 17.68 4.90
CA ILE A 16 -4.79 17.07 5.64
C ILE A 16 -5.17 16.83 7.12
N LEU A 17 -5.89 17.77 7.73
CA LEU A 17 -6.44 17.59 9.07
C LEU A 17 -7.42 16.40 9.12
N ALA A 18 -8.30 16.26 8.14
CA ALA A 18 -9.24 15.15 8.04
C ALA A 18 -8.51 13.79 7.86
N MET A 19 -7.43 13.73 7.08
CA MET A 19 -6.59 12.53 6.94
C MET A 19 -6.03 12.07 8.29
N ASN A 20 -5.41 12.99 9.05
CA ASN A 20 -4.83 12.67 10.35
C ASN A 20 -5.90 12.38 11.42
N ALA A 21 -7.04 13.08 11.37
CA ALA A 21 -8.18 12.79 12.24
C ALA A 21 -8.70 11.36 12.00
N LYS A 22 -8.78 10.92 10.74
CA LYS A 22 -9.15 9.54 10.40
C LYS A 22 -8.13 8.53 10.91
N ALA A 23 -6.83 8.79 10.75
CA ALA A 23 -5.77 7.94 11.29
C ALA A 23 -5.92 7.78 12.82
N LYS A 24 -6.11 8.89 13.54
CA LYS A 24 -6.36 8.90 14.99
C LYS A 24 -7.61 8.10 15.37
N ALA A 25 -8.72 8.29 14.65
CA ALA A 25 -9.98 7.58 14.90
C ALA A 25 -9.87 6.07 14.66
N LEU A 26 -8.97 5.64 13.77
CA LEU A 26 -8.66 4.23 13.54
C LEU A 26 -7.61 3.67 14.52
N GLY A 27 -7.11 4.49 15.45
CA GLY A 27 -6.04 4.10 16.38
C GLY A 27 -4.70 3.87 15.70
N MET A 28 -4.45 4.54 14.57
CA MET A 28 -3.18 4.47 13.82
C MET A 28 -2.15 5.40 14.46
N LYS A 29 -1.56 4.95 15.58
CA LYS A 29 -0.70 5.75 16.48
C LYS A 29 0.66 6.12 15.88
N HIS A 30 1.08 5.41 14.83
CA HIS A 30 2.36 5.57 14.16
C HIS A 30 2.20 6.06 12.72
N THR A 31 1.03 6.65 12.40
CA THR A 31 0.75 7.25 11.10
C THR A 31 0.68 8.76 11.17
N ALA A 32 1.33 9.43 10.22
CA ALA A 32 1.18 10.86 9.99
C ALA A 32 1.11 11.16 8.49
N TYR A 33 0.23 12.08 8.11
CA TYR A 33 0.09 12.57 6.74
C TYR A 33 0.36 14.07 6.69
N VAL A 34 1.22 14.51 5.78
CA VAL A 34 1.49 15.92 5.51
C VAL A 34 0.95 16.37 4.14
N GLU A 35 0.66 15.43 3.24
CA GLU A 35 0.12 15.69 1.91
C GLU A 35 -0.65 14.45 1.36
N PRO A 36 -1.52 14.58 0.35
CA PRO A 36 -2.49 13.54 -0.03
C PRO A 36 -2.00 12.55 -1.10
N THR A 37 -0.80 12.71 -1.64
CA THR A 37 -0.30 11.96 -2.80
C THR A 37 0.65 10.82 -2.44
N GLY A 38 1.37 10.91 -1.32
CA GLY A 38 2.41 9.97 -0.91
C GLY A 38 3.82 10.32 -1.42
N LEU A 39 4.01 11.50 -2.03
CA LEU A 39 5.32 11.97 -2.49
C LEU A 39 6.23 12.43 -1.35
N SER A 40 5.64 12.87 -0.23
CA SER A 40 6.44 13.31 0.92
C SER A 40 6.98 12.12 1.71
N VAL A 41 8.28 12.14 2.02
CA VAL A 41 8.90 11.19 2.95
C VAL A 41 8.38 11.31 4.38
N TYR A 42 7.67 12.40 4.70
CA TYR A 42 7.01 12.61 5.98
C TYR A 42 5.61 12.00 6.05
N ASN A 43 5.10 11.45 4.94
CA ASN A 43 3.96 10.55 4.99
C ASN A 43 4.45 9.18 5.48
N VAL A 44 4.20 8.87 6.74
CA VAL A 44 4.72 7.67 7.41
C VAL A 44 3.59 6.85 8.01
N SER A 45 3.81 5.54 8.10
CA SER A 45 2.90 4.59 8.74
C SER A 45 3.66 3.32 9.12
N THR A 46 2.98 2.36 9.76
CA THR A 46 3.51 1.02 10.03
C THR A 46 2.64 -0.04 9.35
N ALA A 47 3.16 -1.27 9.24
CA ALA A 47 2.40 -2.37 8.67
C ALA A 47 1.09 -2.59 9.44
N ARG A 48 1.14 -2.54 10.78
CA ARG A 48 -0.02 -2.68 11.67
C ARG A 48 -1.05 -1.58 11.47
N ASP A 49 -0.61 -0.34 11.37
CA ASP A 49 -1.53 0.79 11.19
C ASP A 49 -2.18 0.78 9.80
N LEU A 50 -1.43 0.40 8.76
CA LEU A 50 -2.02 0.20 7.43
C LEU A 50 -2.99 -0.99 7.40
N THR A 51 -2.77 -2.06 8.17
CA THR A 51 -3.78 -3.12 8.32
C THR A 51 -5.10 -2.56 8.88
N LYS A 52 -5.04 -1.68 9.90
CA LYS A 52 -6.26 -1.00 10.41
C LYS A 52 -6.93 -0.17 9.32
N LEU A 53 -6.15 0.55 8.52
CA LEU A 53 -6.66 1.33 7.40
C LEU A 53 -7.36 0.45 6.36
N VAL A 54 -6.78 -0.69 5.96
CA VAL A 54 -7.40 -1.63 5.03
C VAL A 54 -8.70 -2.20 5.58
N MET A 55 -8.70 -2.57 6.85
CA MET A 55 -9.88 -3.10 7.54
C MET A 55 -11.00 -2.06 7.68
N ALA A 56 -10.66 -0.77 7.69
CA ALA A 56 -11.64 0.31 7.57
C ALA A 56 -12.07 0.53 6.11
N ALA A 57 -11.12 0.54 5.17
CA ALA A 57 -11.35 0.78 3.75
C ALA A 57 -12.28 -0.26 3.11
N ARG A 58 -12.27 -1.53 3.58
CA ARG A 58 -13.20 -2.57 3.13
C ARG A 58 -14.68 -2.21 3.30
N LYS A 59 -15.00 -1.24 4.16
CA LYS A 59 -16.37 -0.74 4.36
C LYS A 59 -16.80 0.28 3.31
N TYR A 60 -15.92 0.62 2.36
CA TYR A 60 -16.16 1.60 1.30
C TYR A 60 -16.06 0.88 -0.07
N PRO A 61 -17.16 0.33 -0.60
CA PRO A 61 -17.14 -0.51 -1.81
C PRO A 61 -16.48 0.16 -3.02
N MET A 62 -16.64 1.47 -3.15
CA MET A 62 -16.02 2.26 -4.21
C MET A 62 -14.48 2.19 -4.19
N LEU A 63 -13.85 2.12 -3.00
CA LEU A 63 -12.39 1.98 -2.91
C LEU A 63 -11.93 0.62 -3.44
N SER A 64 -12.68 -0.43 -3.15
CA SER A 64 -12.46 -1.75 -3.72
C SER A 64 -12.53 -1.70 -5.24
N GLU A 65 -13.67 -1.28 -5.80
CA GLU A 65 -13.92 -1.21 -7.24
C GLU A 65 -12.85 -0.39 -7.99
N LEU A 66 -12.56 0.83 -7.54
CA LEU A 66 -11.59 1.71 -8.19
C LEU A 66 -10.17 1.16 -8.08
N SER A 67 -9.81 0.57 -6.95
CA SER A 67 -8.44 0.05 -6.74
C SER A 67 -8.15 -1.22 -7.52
N THR A 68 -9.17 -2.01 -7.86
CA THR A 68 -9.03 -3.28 -8.59
C THR A 68 -9.38 -3.16 -10.07
N THR A 69 -9.78 -1.97 -10.54
CA THR A 69 -9.99 -1.72 -11.97
C THR A 69 -8.68 -1.96 -12.72
N GLU A 70 -8.67 -2.89 -13.67
CA GLU A 70 -7.45 -3.29 -14.38
C GLU A 70 -6.92 -2.16 -15.28
N GLN A 71 -7.82 -1.56 -16.06
CA GLN A 71 -7.51 -0.49 -17.00
C GLN A 71 -8.72 0.45 -17.15
N LYS A 72 -8.46 1.72 -17.46
CA LYS A 72 -9.51 2.69 -17.74
C LYS A 72 -9.05 3.71 -18.77
N MET A 73 -9.88 3.93 -19.78
CA MET A 73 -9.78 5.12 -20.65
C MET A 73 -10.53 6.26 -19.97
N VAL A 74 -9.85 7.39 -19.76
CA VAL A 74 -10.42 8.58 -19.12
C VAL A 74 -10.33 9.74 -20.10
N THR A 75 -11.49 10.30 -20.43
CA THR A 75 -11.60 11.49 -21.27
C THR A 75 -11.70 12.73 -20.39
N PHE A 76 -10.72 13.61 -20.53
CA PHE A 76 -10.67 14.92 -19.89
C PHE A 76 -11.42 15.96 -20.74
N ARG A 77 -11.76 17.09 -20.13
CA ARG A 77 -12.40 18.23 -20.79
C ARG A 77 -11.58 19.49 -20.49
N LYS A 78 -11.65 20.47 -21.40
CA LYS A 78 -10.99 21.78 -21.32
C LYS A 78 -9.43 21.70 -21.22
N PRO A 79 -8.71 21.28 -22.28
CA PRO A 79 -9.20 20.79 -23.57
C PRO A 79 -9.63 19.32 -23.52
N THR A 80 -10.30 18.84 -24.57
CA THR A 80 -10.73 17.43 -24.64
C THR A 80 -9.60 16.54 -25.13
N TYR A 81 -9.23 15.54 -24.34
CA TYR A 81 -8.28 14.50 -24.70
C TYR A 81 -8.54 13.23 -23.87
N THR A 82 -8.08 12.08 -24.35
CA THR A 82 -8.28 10.80 -23.67
C THR A 82 -6.94 10.16 -23.34
N LEU A 83 -6.81 9.65 -22.11
CA LEU A 83 -5.63 8.90 -21.64
C LEU A 83 -6.03 7.50 -21.19
N GLY A 84 -5.18 6.52 -21.49
CA GLY A 84 -5.28 5.18 -20.95
C GLY A 84 -4.50 5.04 -19.65
N PHE A 85 -5.14 4.48 -18.63
CA PHE A 85 -4.53 4.17 -17.34
C PHE A 85 -4.57 2.66 -17.12
N SER A 86 -3.50 2.10 -16.57
CA SER A 86 -3.44 0.70 -16.15
C SER A 86 -3.14 0.60 -14.67
N ASN A 87 -3.63 -0.47 -14.05
CA ASN A 87 -3.37 -0.73 -12.66
C ASN A 87 -1.87 -0.97 -12.42
N THR A 88 -1.34 -0.32 -11.39
CA THR A 88 0.05 -0.49 -10.95
C THR A 88 0.32 -1.86 -10.34
N ASP A 89 -0.71 -2.50 -9.78
CA ASP A 89 -0.64 -3.86 -9.29
C ASP A 89 -0.99 -4.81 -10.43
N HIS A 90 0.02 -5.51 -10.95
CA HIS A 90 -0.21 -6.45 -12.05
C HIS A 90 -0.90 -7.75 -11.59
N LEU A 91 -1.02 -8.00 -10.28
CA LEU A 91 -1.72 -9.18 -9.75
C LEU A 91 -3.23 -9.13 -9.99
N VAL A 92 -3.81 -7.94 -10.19
CA VAL A 92 -5.26 -7.80 -10.48
C VAL A 92 -5.68 -8.46 -11.79
N ARG A 93 -4.73 -8.71 -12.69
CA ARG A 93 -4.94 -9.35 -14.00
C ARG A 93 -4.64 -10.85 -13.99
N LYS A 94 -4.35 -11.43 -12.83
CA LYS A 94 -4.01 -12.86 -12.71
C LYS A 94 -5.23 -13.62 -12.21
N ASP A 95 -5.72 -14.57 -13.00
CA ASP A 95 -6.92 -15.36 -12.68
C ASP A 95 -6.81 -16.10 -11.35
N ASN A 96 -5.60 -16.45 -10.92
CA ASN A 96 -5.42 -17.10 -9.64
C ASN A 96 -5.56 -16.14 -8.45
N TRP A 97 -5.60 -14.82 -8.60
CA TRP A 97 -5.69 -13.85 -7.50
C TRP A 97 -7.11 -13.25 -7.36
N ASP A 98 -7.72 -13.41 -6.18
CA ASP A 98 -9.00 -12.76 -5.85
C ASP A 98 -8.77 -11.50 -5.00
N ILE A 99 -8.34 -10.41 -5.66
CA ILE A 99 -8.02 -9.13 -4.99
C ILE A 99 -9.30 -8.29 -4.84
N LYS A 100 -9.61 -7.91 -3.60
CA LYS A 100 -10.73 -7.05 -3.22
C LYS A 100 -10.33 -5.61 -2.96
N LEU A 101 -9.06 -5.33 -2.70
CA LEU A 101 -8.50 -3.98 -2.56
C LEU A 101 -6.99 -4.06 -2.78
N THR A 102 -6.41 -3.12 -3.51
CA THR A 102 -4.95 -3.04 -3.67
C THR A 102 -4.41 -1.61 -3.66
N LYS A 103 -3.18 -1.44 -3.16
CA LYS A 103 -2.39 -0.23 -3.39
C LYS A 103 -0.90 -0.55 -3.40
N THR A 104 -0.20 -0.06 -4.40
CA THR A 104 1.27 -0.07 -4.48
C THR A 104 1.85 1.28 -4.04
N GLY A 105 3.10 1.31 -3.61
CA GLY A 105 3.83 2.55 -3.33
C GLY A 105 5.32 2.38 -3.58
N PHE A 106 6.00 3.47 -3.94
CA PHE A 106 7.45 3.48 -4.09
C PHE A 106 8.02 4.88 -3.84
N THR A 107 9.04 4.95 -3.00
CA THR A 107 10.02 6.04 -2.95
C THR A 107 11.40 5.42 -2.70
N ASN A 108 12.48 6.14 -3.01
CA ASN A 108 13.83 5.65 -2.74
C ASN A 108 14.05 5.37 -1.23
N GLN A 109 13.37 6.11 -0.36
CA GLN A 109 13.47 6.00 1.09
C GLN A 109 12.59 4.87 1.66
N ALA A 110 11.42 4.62 1.07
CA ALA A 110 10.45 3.64 1.58
C ALA A 110 10.56 2.26 0.90
N GLY A 111 11.38 2.13 -0.15
CA GLY A 111 11.39 0.96 -1.01
C GLY A 111 10.03 0.75 -1.68
N HIS A 112 9.79 -0.47 -2.16
CA HIS A 112 8.48 -0.84 -2.67
C HIS A 112 7.54 -1.27 -1.54
N CYS A 113 6.29 -0.79 -1.62
CA CYS A 113 5.23 -1.08 -0.68
C CYS A 113 4.03 -1.69 -1.41
N LEU A 114 3.35 -2.62 -0.75
CA LEU A 114 2.13 -3.26 -1.26
C LEU A 114 1.15 -3.50 -0.12
N VAL A 115 -0.10 -3.16 -0.39
CA VAL A 115 -1.23 -3.43 0.48
C VAL A 115 -2.28 -4.18 -0.32
N LEU A 116 -2.76 -5.31 0.21
CA LEU A 116 -3.81 -6.13 -0.39
C LEU A 116 -4.91 -6.45 0.62
N LEU A 117 -6.14 -6.52 0.14
CA LEU A 117 -7.20 -7.35 0.70
C LEU A 117 -7.53 -8.40 -0.36
N THR A 118 -7.35 -9.68 -0.05
CA THR A 118 -7.48 -10.78 -1.02
C THR A 118 -7.96 -12.06 -0.35
N SER A 119 -8.42 -13.04 -1.11
CA SER A 119 -8.61 -14.39 -0.61
C SER A 119 -7.32 -15.20 -0.70
N MET A 120 -6.95 -15.93 0.35
CA MET A 120 -5.86 -16.92 0.37
C MET A 120 -6.29 -18.10 1.22
N ALA A 121 -6.10 -19.34 0.75
CA ALA A 121 -6.55 -20.55 1.45
C ALA A 121 -8.04 -20.46 1.89
N ASN A 122 -8.91 -20.03 0.98
CA ASN A 122 -10.36 -19.88 1.17
C ASN A 122 -10.79 -18.95 2.33
N ARG A 123 -9.93 -18.00 2.73
CA ARG A 123 -10.28 -16.98 3.72
C ARG A 123 -9.84 -15.59 3.29
N PRO A 124 -10.56 -14.53 3.69
CA PRO A 124 -10.14 -13.16 3.45
C PRO A 124 -8.90 -12.82 4.30
N VAL A 125 -7.89 -12.22 3.67
CA VAL A 125 -6.62 -11.85 4.27
C VAL A 125 -6.26 -10.42 3.88
N SER A 126 -5.80 -9.63 4.86
CA SER A 126 -5.10 -8.37 4.60
C SER A 126 -3.60 -8.62 4.63
N VAL A 127 -2.89 -8.22 3.57
CA VAL A 127 -1.44 -8.32 3.46
C VAL A 127 -0.87 -6.91 3.34
N VAL A 128 0.13 -6.59 4.16
CA VAL A 128 0.87 -5.33 4.11
C VAL A 128 2.36 -5.65 4.05
N ILE A 129 3.02 -5.20 3.00
CA ILE A 129 4.47 -5.35 2.77
C ILE A 129 5.05 -3.96 2.58
N LEU A 130 6.05 -3.62 3.37
CA LEU A 130 6.75 -2.33 3.35
C LEU A 130 8.25 -2.56 3.22
N ASP A 131 8.99 -1.55 2.77
CA ASP A 131 10.46 -1.57 2.66
C ASP A 131 11.01 -2.74 1.83
N ALA A 132 10.30 -3.10 0.76
CA ALA A 132 10.77 -4.14 -0.16
C ALA A 132 11.81 -3.54 -1.12
N PHE A 133 13.08 -3.91 -0.94
CA PHE A 133 14.20 -3.36 -1.71
C PHE A 133 14.12 -3.63 -3.21
N GLY A 134 13.98 -4.89 -3.61
CA GLY A 134 13.97 -5.28 -5.01
C GLY A 134 12.68 -4.84 -5.73
N LYS A 135 12.82 -4.50 -7.03
CA LYS A 135 11.74 -3.97 -7.88
C LYS A 135 10.42 -4.74 -7.80
N TYR A 136 10.49 -6.07 -7.69
CA TYR A 136 9.33 -6.95 -7.62
C TYR A 136 9.22 -7.70 -6.29
N THR A 137 10.02 -7.33 -5.29
CA THR A 137 10.08 -8.06 -4.01
C THR A 137 8.74 -8.07 -3.29
N HIS A 138 7.99 -6.96 -3.30
CA HIS A 138 6.65 -6.87 -2.72
C HIS A 138 5.63 -7.83 -3.34
N PHE A 139 5.64 -8.00 -4.67
CA PHE A 139 4.77 -8.99 -5.34
C PHE A 139 5.24 -10.42 -5.11
N ALA A 140 6.55 -10.64 -5.08
CA ALA A 140 7.14 -11.94 -4.80
C ALA A 140 6.86 -12.38 -3.36
N ASP A 141 6.92 -11.47 -2.39
CA ASP A 141 6.55 -11.71 -0.99
C ASP A 141 5.06 -12.01 -0.84
N ALA A 142 4.19 -11.26 -1.51
CA ALA A 142 2.76 -11.58 -1.54
C ALA A 142 2.50 -13.00 -2.06
N SER A 143 3.21 -13.41 -3.11
CA SER A 143 3.13 -14.76 -3.67
C SER A 143 3.71 -15.83 -2.72
N ARG A 144 4.81 -15.53 -2.02
CA ARG A 144 5.39 -16.41 -0.99
C ARG A 144 4.43 -16.62 0.18
N ILE A 145 3.83 -15.54 0.70
CA ILE A 145 2.85 -15.58 1.80
C ILE A 145 1.66 -16.44 1.39
N ARG A 146 1.12 -16.22 0.18
CA ARG A 146 0.03 -17.02 -0.36
C ARG A 146 0.39 -18.50 -0.43
N LYS A 147 1.53 -18.84 -1.06
CA LYS A 147 1.97 -20.24 -1.20
C LYS A 147 2.14 -20.91 0.16
N TRP A 148 2.72 -20.20 1.14
CA TRP A 148 2.88 -20.69 2.50
C TRP A 148 1.53 -20.93 3.18
N MET A 149 0.57 -20.02 3.01
CA MET A 149 -0.77 -20.19 3.56
C MET A 149 -1.55 -21.36 2.92
N GLU A 150 -1.35 -21.61 1.63
CA GLU A 150 -2.07 -22.64 0.88
C GLU A 150 -1.45 -24.04 1.02
N THR A 151 -0.12 -24.13 1.20
CA THR A 151 0.62 -25.40 1.14
C THR A 151 1.49 -25.69 2.36
N GLY A 152 1.66 -24.73 3.28
CA GLY A 152 2.63 -24.80 4.37
C GLY A 152 4.09 -24.58 3.94
N GLN A 153 4.37 -24.45 2.64
CA GLN A 153 5.71 -24.28 2.10
C GLN A 153 5.92 -22.88 1.53
N SER A 154 7.01 -22.21 1.91
CA SER A 154 7.49 -20.97 1.27
C SER A 154 8.77 -21.25 0.48
N GLY A 155 8.90 -20.67 -0.73
CA GLY A 155 10.20 -20.63 -1.41
C GLY A 155 11.19 -19.69 -0.69
N PRO A 156 12.51 -19.88 -0.84
CA PRO A 156 13.50 -19.00 -0.22
C PRO A 156 13.40 -17.57 -0.76
N ALA A 157 13.70 -16.59 0.09
CA ALA A 157 13.93 -15.22 -0.37
C ALA A 157 15.32 -15.12 -1.03
N PRO A 158 15.50 -14.30 -2.09
CA PRO A 158 16.81 -14.08 -2.70
C PRO A 158 17.83 -13.55 -1.69
N GLU A 159 19.10 -13.93 -1.84
CA GLU A 159 20.17 -13.55 -0.91
C GLU A 159 20.28 -12.02 -0.75
N VAL A 160 20.17 -11.28 -1.86
CA VAL A 160 20.18 -9.80 -1.84
C VAL A 160 19.10 -9.19 -0.95
N ALA A 161 17.92 -9.82 -0.87
CA ALA A 161 16.84 -9.35 0.02
C ALA A 161 17.15 -9.67 1.49
N LEU A 162 17.79 -10.81 1.75
CA LEU A 162 18.24 -11.20 3.09
C LEU A 162 19.37 -10.29 3.58
N GLN A 163 20.32 -9.94 2.72
CA GLN A 163 21.41 -9.01 3.02
C GLN A 163 20.86 -7.62 3.36
N TYR A 164 19.99 -7.07 2.52
CA TYR A 164 19.32 -5.79 2.79
C TYR A 164 18.62 -5.77 4.16
N LYS A 165 17.87 -6.83 4.48
CA LYS A 165 17.21 -6.97 5.79
C LYS A 165 18.21 -6.98 6.95
N LYS A 166 19.33 -7.69 6.82
CA LYS A 166 20.39 -7.75 7.86
C LYS A 166 20.99 -6.35 8.10
N GLU A 167 21.32 -5.64 7.03
CA GLU A 167 21.90 -4.29 7.10
C GLU A 167 20.94 -3.28 7.76
N LYS A 168 19.68 -3.26 7.34
CA LYS A 168 18.63 -2.41 7.95
C LYS A 168 18.47 -2.68 9.45
N ASN A 169 18.40 -3.96 9.84
CA ASN A 169 18.28 -4.33 11.24
C ASN A 169 19.50 -3.91 12.07
N LEU A 170 20.69 -3.96 11.48
CA LEU A 170 21.92 -3.51 12.14
C LEU A 170 21.86 -1.99 12.39
N VAL A 171 21.49 -1.21 11.37
CA VAL A 171 21.34 0.25 11.47
C VAL A 171 20.28 0.62 12.51
N MET A 172 19.12 -0.04 12.51
CA MET A 172 18.05 0.18 13.50
C MET A 172 18.54 -0.06 14.94
N ARG A 173 19.30 -1.13 15.17
CA ARG A 173 19.89 -1.43 16.49
C ARG A 173 20.91 -0.37 16.92
N GLN A 174 21.75 0.08 16.00
CA GLN A 174 22.80 1.07 16.30
C GLN A 174 22.23 2.47 16.57
N THR A 175 21.16 2.84 15.87
CA THR A 175 20.53 4.17 15.97
C THR A 175 19.49 4.27 17.10
N GLY A 176 19.19 3.17 17.80
CA GLY A 176 18.12 3.12 18.79
C GLY A 176 16.71 3.28 18.19
N ILE A 177 16.59 3.28 16.86
CA ILE A 177 15.31 3.36 16.15
C ILE A 177 14.73 1.94 16.12
N GLN A 178 13.83 1.64 17.05
CA GLN A 178 13.02 0.42 16.97
C GLN A 178 12.07 0.51 15.76
N ALA A 179 11.91 -0.61 15.06
CA ALA A 179 10.77 -0.78 14.16
C ALA A 179 9.49 -0.55 14.99
N LYS A 180 8.75 0.51 14.68
CA LYS A 180 7.49 0.79 15.37
C LYS A 180 6.49 -0.29 14.93
N ASP A 181 6.18 -1.20 15.85
CA ASP A 181 5.22 -2.28 15.63
C ASP A 181 3.80 -1.78 15.33
#